data_AF-A0A2V7XNN2-F1
#
_entry.id   AF-A0A2V7XNN2-F1
#
_cell.length_a   1.000
_cell.length_b   1.000
_cell.length_c   1.000
_cell.angle_alpha   90.00
_cell.angle_beta   90.00
_cell.angle_gamma   90.00
#
_symmetry.space_group_name_H-M   'P 1'
#
loop_
_entity.id
_entity.type
_entity.pdbx_description
1 polymer ?
#
loop_
_entity_poly.entity_id
_entity_poly.type
_entity_poly.pdbx_seq_one_letter_code
_entity_poly.pdbx_strand_id
1 'polypeptide(L)'
;DGAWARWIFAFVKRPRDLVARVRRSLKPGGILVLHEYIDYGAWQVSPRSAAHAEFVQIVMKSWRESGGEPDVGLDLPRWLTESGFEIRSLLPIVDVIRPTDFTWQWPRTFLEIGVERLQDLGQVTESQAAAIRQSFADVEASPYALMVTPIVLEIIAIRR
;
A
#
# COMPACT_ATOMS: atom_id res chain seq x y z
N ASP A 1 -13.53 -16.34 -15.33
CA ASP A 1 -13.26 -17.48 -14.42
C ASP A 1 -12.55 -17.01 -13.15
N GLY A 2 -11.58 -16.09 -13.24
CA GLY A 2 -11.09 -15.36 -12.07
C GLY A 2 -10.54 -13.98 -12.44
N ALA A 3 -10.25 -13.18 -11.43
CA ALA A 3 -9.57 -11.89 -11.54
C ALA A 3 -8.62 -11.70 -10.34
N TRP A 4 -7.51 -11.02 -10.57
CA TRP A 4 -6.55 -10.66 -9.54
C TRP A 4 -6.18 -9.19 -9.68
N ALA A 5 -6.10 -8.49 -8.55
CA ALA A 5 -5.61 -7.12 -8.50
C ALA A 5 -4.71 -6.94 -7.27
N ARG A 6 -3.63 -6.19 -7.46
CA ARG A 6 -2.71 -5.79 -6.39
C ARG A 6 -2.44 -4.30 -6.52
N TRP A 7 -2.71 -3.54 -5.47
CA TRP A 7 -2.52 -2.09 -5.40
C TRP A 7 -3.16 -1.34 -6.57
N ILE A 8 -4.43 -1.62 -6.83
CA ILE A 8 -5.25 -0.93 -7.84
C ILE A 8 -6.33 -0.10 -7.17
N PHE A 9 -7.01 -0.64 -6.16
CA PHE A 9 -8.12 0.03 -5.50
C PHE A 9 -7.65 1.26 -4.72
N ALA A 10 -6.42 1.25 -4.19
CA ALA A 10 -5.86 2.38 -3.45
C ALA A 10 -5.70 3.66 -4.29
N PHE A 11 -5.72 3.56 -5.63
CA PHE A 11 -5.45 4.67 -6.54
C PHE A 11 -6.66 5.15 -7.35
N VAL A 12 -7.81 4.47 -7.26
CA VAL A 12 -8.99 4.84 -8.03
C VAL A 12 -9.93 5.73 -7.21
N LYS A 13 -10.48 6.76 -7.84
CA LYS A 13 -11.43 7.71 -7.20
C LYS A 13 -12.75 7.11 -6.74
N ARG A 14 -13.10 5.94 -7.29
CA ARG A 14 -14.40 5.29 -7.11
C ARG A 14 -14.21 3.77 -6.93
N PRO A 15 -13.53 3.33 -5.86
CA PRO A 15 -13.14 1.92 -5.69
C PRO A 15 -14.36 0.99 -5.57
N ARG A 16 -15.44 1.46 -4.93
CA ARG A 16 -16.69 0.69 -4.83
C ARG A 16 -17.34 0.43 -6.20
N ASP A 17 -17.26 1.37 -7.14
CA ASP A 17 -17.76 1.13 -8.51
C ASP A 17 -16.90 0.15 -9.28
N LEU A 18 -15.59 0.11 -9.00
CA LEU A 18 -14.70 -0.90 -9.55
C LEU A 18 -15.09 -2.29 -9.06
N VAL A 19 -15.45 -2.46 -7.78
CA VAL A 19 -16.00 -3.73 -7.26
C VAL A 19 -17.22 -4.19 -8.09
N ALA A 20 -18.17 -3.28 -8.34
CA ALA A 20 -19.36 -3.59 -9.14
C ALA A 20 -19.02 -3.96 -10.59
N ARG A 21 -18.03 -3.30 -11.21
CA ARG A 21 -17.54 -3.62 -12.56
C ARG A 21 -16.89 -5.00 -12.60
N VAL A 22 -15.99 -5.29 -11.67
CA VAL A 22 -15.31 -6.59 -11.54
C VAL A 22 -16.34 -7.71 -11.36
N ARG A 23 -17.34 -7.52 -10.49
CA ARG A 23 -18.44 -8.47 -10.33
C ARG A 23 -19.09 -8.79 -11.67
N ARG A 24 -19.53 -7.77 -12.42
CA ARG A 24 -20.26 -7.98 -13.69
C ARG A 24 -19.44 -8.82 -14.67
N SER A 25 -18.14 -8.57 -14.74
CA SER A 25 -17.23 -9.30 -15.63
C SER A 25 -17.01 -10.77 -15.25
N LEU A 26 -17.34 -11.19 -14.02
CA LEU A 26 -16.74 -12.40 -13.44
C LEU A 26 -17.36 -13.80 -13.66
N LYS A 27 -18.52 -14.08 -14.26
CA LYS A 27 -19.23 -15.39 -14.13
C LYS A 27 -19.55 -15.81 -12.65
N PRO A 28 -20.73 -16.41 -12.39
CA PRO A 28 -21.00 -17.09 -11.12
C PRO A 28 -19.94 -18.14 -10.79
N GLY A 29 -19.54 -18.23 -9.52
CA GLY A 29 -18.45 -19.08 -9.04
C GLY A 29 -17.03 -18.54 -9.30
N GLY A 30 -16.89 -17.44 -10.05
CA GLY A 30 -15.59 -16.85 -10.35
C GLY A 30 -14.88 -16.28 -9.11
N ILE A 31 -13.56 -16.42 -9.06
CA ILE A 31 -12.73 -16.01 -7.91
C ILE A 31 -12.12 -14.64 -8.15
N LEU A 32 -12.22 -13.75 -7.17
CA LEU A 32 -11.49 -12.49 -7.11
C LEU A 32 -10.45 -12.57 -5.99
N VAL A 33 -9.19 -12.30 -6.32
CA VAL A 33 -8.10 -12.16 -5.34
C VAL A 33 -7.63 -10.71 -5.32
N LEU A 34 -7.65 -10.07 -4.16
CA LEU A 34 -7.18 -8.68 -3.99
C LEU A 34 -6.01 -8.63 -3.02
N HIS A 35 -5.04 -7.77 -3.31
CA HIS A 35 -3.95 -7.40 -2.40
C HIS A 35 -3.91 -5.88 -2.30
N GLU A 36 -4.44 -5.35 -1.20
CA GLU A 36 -4.56 -3.90 -0.98
C GLU A 36 -4.10 -3.55 0.43
N TYR A 37 -3.61 -2.33 0.65
CA TYR A 37 -3.17 -1.96 1.99
C TYR A 37 -4.38 -1.80 2.93
N ILE A 38 -4.20 -2.24 4.17
CA ILE A 38 -5.12 -1.97 5.29
C ILE A 38 -4.53 -1.02 6.32
N ASP A 39 -3.21 -0.88 6.32
CA ASP A 39 -2.49 0.11 7.10
C ASP A 39 -1.18 0.44 6.38
N TYR A 40 -1.22 1.48 5.56
CA TYR A 40 -0.02 2.00 4.90
C TYR A 40 0.94 2.67 5.91
N GLY A 41 0.38 3.22 7.00
CA GLY A 41 1.12 3.89 8.07
C GLY A 41 1.99 2.95 8.92
N ALA A 42 1.76 1.64 8.84
CA ALA A 42 2.60 0.62 9.44
C ALA A 42 4.01 0.54 8.83
N TRP A 43 4.26 1.23 7.71
CA TRP A 43 5.60 1.34 7.15
C TRP A 43 6.53 2.09 8.11
N GLN A 44 7.42 1.34 8.75
CA GLN A 44 8.29 1.84 9.81
C GLN A 44 9.69 1.29 9.67
N VAL A 45 10.64 2.01 10.26
CA VAL A 45 12.05 1.65 10.27
C VAL A 45 12.64 1.69 11.68
N SER A 46 13.68 0.88 11.89
CA SER A 46 14.56 0.89 13.04
C SER A 46 16.01 1.06 12.56
N PRO A 47 16.81 1.99 13.11
CA PRO A 47 16.45 2.97 14.14
C PRO A 47 15.27 3.87 13.73
N ARG A 48 14.48 4.32 14.71
CA ARG A 48 13.30 5.16 14.43
C ARG A 48 13.73 6.45 13.75
N SER A 49 13.05 6.81 12.68
CA SER A 49 13.28 8.06 11.94
C SER A 49 12.00 8.89 11.87
N ALA A 50 12.07 10.14 12.36
CA ALA A 50 10.99 11.10 12.23
C ALA A 50 10.79 11.52 10.75
N ALA A 51 11.87 11.68 9.99
CA ALA A 51 11.81 12.01 8.57
C ALA A 51 11.13 10.91 7.75
N HIS A 52 11.38 9.64 8.07
CA HIS A 52 10.69 8.52 7.44
C HIS A 52 9.19 8.51 7.80
N ALA A 53 8.86 8.71 9.07
CA ALA A 53 7.46 8.78 9.51
C ALA A 53 6.71 9.93 8.82
N GLU A 54 7.33 11.11 8.72
CA GLU A 54 6.78 12.27 8.00
C GLU A 54 6.57 11.95 6.51
N PHE A 55 7.56 11.34 5.86
CA PHE A 55 7.44 10.91 4.46
C PHE A 55 6.22 10.00 4.24
N VAL A 56 6.01 8.99 5.07
CA VAL A 56 4.85 8.08 4.98
C VAL A 56 3.53 8.87 5.06
N GLN A 57 3.44 9.83 5.99
CA GLN A 57 2.24 10.67 6.12
C GLN A 57 2.01 11.55 4.89
N ILE A 58 3.08 12.13 4.32
CA ILE A 58 2.98 12.95 3.11
C ILE A 58 2.50 12.10 1.92
N VAL A 59 3.01 10.88 1.76
CA VAL A 59 2.55 9.94 0.71
C VAL A 59 1.05 9.65 0.87
N MET A 60 0.61 9.28 2.07
CA MET A 60 -0.80 8.97 2.33
C MET A 60 -1.71 10.18 2.03
N LYS A 61 -1.29 11.38 2.46
CA LYS A 61 -2.00 12.62 2.17
C LYS A 61 -2.08 12.88 0.67
N SER A 62 -0.97 12.72 -0.05
CA SER A 62 -0.89 12.92 -1.49
C SER A 62 -1.84 12.02 -2.28
N TRP A 63 -1.93 10.75 -1.90
CA TRP A 63 -2.86 9.81 -2.52
C TRP A 63 -4.31 10.24 -2.28
N ARG A 64 -4.65 10.64 -1.06
CA ARG A 64 -6.00 11.14 -0.71
C ARG A 64 -6.36 12.41 -1.46
N GLU A 65 -5.43 13.36 -1.61
CA GLU A 65 -5.63 14.58 -2.42
C GLU A 65 -5.89 14.26 -3.90
N SER A 66 -5.29 13.18 -4.41
CA SER A 66 -5.53 12.68 -5.77
C SER A 66 -6.82 11.85 -5.91
N GLY A 67 -7.53 11.61 -4.79
CA GLY A 67 -8.76 10.84 -4.69
C GLY A 67 -8.56 9.33 -4.48
N GLY A 68 -7.33 8.89 -4.21
CA GLY A 68 -7.06 7.54 -3.74
C GLY A 68 -7.34 7.38 -2.23
N GLU A 69 -7.22 6.16 -1.74
CA GLU A 69 -7.29 5.85 -0.32
C GLU A 69 -6.27 4.75 -0.03
N PRO A 70 -5.13 5.07 0.62
CA PRO A 70 -4.12 4.06 0.95
C PRO A 70 -4.71 2.86 1.68
N ASP A 71 -5.59 3.07 2.65
CA ASP A 71 -6.08 2.02 3.55
C ASP A 71 -7.39 1.37 3.07
N VAL A 72 -7.64 1.41 1.75
CA VAL A 72 -8.89 0.94 1.10
C VAL A 72 -9.21 -0.53 1.42
N GLY A 73 -8.20 -1.33 1.76
CA GLY A 73 -8.36 -2.73 2.14
C GLY A 73 -9.33 -2.93 3.30
N LEU A 74 -9.49 -1.94 4.19
CA LEU A 74 -10.44 -1.99 5.31
C LEU A 74 -11.90 -2.00 4.84
N ASP A 75 -12.18 -1.35 3.71
CA ASP A 75 -13.52 -1.24 3.15
C ASP A 75 -13.89 -2.38 2.19
N LEU A 76 -12.90 -2.98 1.54
CA LEU A 76 -13.12 -3.96 0.47
C LEU A 76 -13.96 -5.18 0.89
N PRO A 77 -13.72 -5.85 2.03
CA PRO A 77 -14.53 -7.00 2.44
C PRO A 77 -16.02 -6.65 2.56
N ARG A 78 -16.33 -5.45 3.08
CA ARG A 78 -17.70 -4.95 3.21
C ARG A 78 -18.31 -4.68 1.84
N TRP A 79 -17.63 -3.92 0.96
CA TRP A 79 -18.15 -3.61 -0.39
C TRP A 79 -18.34 -4.85 -1.26
N LEU A 80 -17.44 -5.83 -1.14
CA LEU A 80 -17.54 -7.11 -1.83
C LEU A 80 -18.78 -7.87 -1.37
N THR A 81 -18.99 -7.98 -0.06
CA THR A 81 -20.16 -8.67 0.52
C THR A 81 -21.46 -7.98 0.12
N GLU A 82 -21.54 -6.65 0.24
CA GLU A 82 -22.69 -5.85 -0.23
C GLU A 82 -22.96 -6.02 -1.72
N SER A 83 -21.93 -6.31 -2.51
CA SER A 83 -22.04 -6.56 -3.95
C SER A 83 -22.42 -8.01 -4.28
N GLY A 84 -22.59 -8.90 -3.30
CA GLY A 84 -22.94 -10.31 -3.53
C GLY A 84 -21.74 -11.21 -3.80
N PHE A 85 -20.55 -10.86 -3.33
CA PHE A 85 -19.47 -11.81 -3.16
C PHE A 85 -19.57 -12.54 -1.82
N GLU A 86 -19.02 -13.75 -1.77
CA GLU A 86 -18.70 -14.46 -0.54
C GLU A 86 -17.22 -14.31 -0.23
N ILE A 87 -16.88 -13.80 0.96
CA ILE A 87 -15.49 -13.76 1.41
C ILE A 87 -15.06 -15.17 1.87
N ARG A 88 -13.97 -15.67 1.30
CA ARG A 88 -13.39 -16.98 1.63
C ARG A 88 -12.14 -16.89 2.47
N SER A 89 -11.36 -15.84 2.29
CA SER A 89 -10.11 -15.63 3.01
C SER A 89 -9.84 -14.14 3.20
N LEU A 90 -9.29 -13.79 4.35
CA LEU A 90 -8.73 -12.49 4.70
C LEU A 90 -7.42 -12.75 5.44
N LEU A 91 -6.28 -12.52 4.79
CA LEU A 91 -4.96 -12.80 5.36
C LEU A 91 -4.10 -11.53 5.36
N PRO A 92 -3.65 -11.05 6.53
CA PRO A 92 -2.68 -9.96 6.57
C PRO A 92 -1.31 -10.47 6.11
N ILE A 93 -0.63 -9.64 5.33
CA ILE A 93 0.74 -9.83 4.86
C ILE A 93 1.55 -8.64 5.38
N VAL A 94 2.52 -8.94 6.23
CA VAL A 94 3.46 -7.97 6.80
C VAL A 94 4.79 -8.66 7.01
N ASP A 95 5.87 -8.00 6.61
CA ASP A 95 7.22 -8.49 6.81
C ASP A 95 8.00 -7.57 7.74
N VAL A 96 8.88 -8.17 8.55
CA VAL A 96 9.88 -7.47 9.34
C VAL A 96 11.26 -7.87 8.84
N ILE A 97 11.89 -6.98 8.08
CA ILE A 97 13.02 -7.31 7.19
C ILE A 97 14.28 -6.50 7.50
N ARG A 98 15.43 -7.04 7.12
CA ARG A 98 16.75 -6.39 7.20
C ARG A 98 17.21 -5.98 5.80
N PRO A 99 18.20 -5.08 5.65
CA PRO A 99 18.75 -4.68 4.34
C PRO A 99 19.25 -5.84 3.46
N THR A 100 19.64 -6.97 4.07
CA THR A 100 20.09 -8.17 3.36
C THR A 100 18.94 -8.99 2.75
N ASP A 101 17.69 -8.72 3.14
CA ASP A 101 16.51 -9.38 2.59
C ASP A 101 16.14 -8.74 1.26
N PHE A 102 15.84 -9.55 0.23
CA PHE A 102 15.45 -9.02 -1.08
C PHE A 102 14.19 -8.15 -1.03
N THR A 103 13.27 -8.44 -0.11
CA THR A 103 12.03 -7.68 0.10
C THR A 103 12.33 -6.22 0.47
N TRP A 104 13.51 -5.91 1.02
CA TRP A 104 13.93 -4.55 1.36
C TRP A 104 13.95 -3.62 0.14
N GLN A 105 14.27 -4.18 -1.04
CA GLN A 105 14.40 -3.40 -2.27
C GLN A 105 13.06 -2.78 -2.69
N TRP A 106 11.93 -3.45 -2.44
CA TRP A 106 10.63 -2.93 -2.83
C TRP A 106 10.28 -1.60 -2.12
N PRO A 107 10.24 -1.51 -0.77
CA PRO A 107 9.97 -0.25 -0.10
C PRO A 107 11.07 0.79 -0.33
N ARG A 108 12.34 0.37 -0.44
CA ARG A 108 13.46 1.26 -0.78
C ARG A 108 13.22 1.97 -2.12
N THR A 109 13.00 1.21 -3.20
CA THR A 109 12.76 1.78 -4.53
C THR A 109 11.49 2.64 -4.53
N PHE A 110 10.46 2.23 -3.80
CA PHE A 110 9.26 3.07 -3.65
C PHE A 110 9.57 4.41 -2.96
N LEU A 111 10.43 4.43 -1.93
CA LEU A 111 10.85 5.68 -1.30
C LEU A 111 11.58 6.58 -2.28
N GLU A 112 12.54 6.04 -3.04
CA GLU A 112 13.33 6.82 -4.01
C GLU A 112 12.43 7.51 -5.06
N ILE A 113 11.54 6.73 -5.69
CA ILE A 113 10.57 7.23 -6.70
C ILE A 113 9.52 8.14 -6.06
N GLY A 114 9.04 7.77 -4.88
CA GLY A 114 8.01 8.50 -4.15
C GLY A 114 8.48 9.90 -3.76
N VAL A 115 9.71 10.03 -3.27
CA VAL A 115 10.28 11.34 -2.92
C VAL A 115 10.40 12.23 -4.17
N GLU A 116 10.90 11.71 -5.29
CA GLU A 116 10.96 12.46 -6.55
C GLU A 116 9.57 12.93 -6.99
N ARG A 117 8.58 12.03 -6.95
CA ARG A 117 7.21 12.37 -7.30
C ARG A 117 6.61 13.44 -6.38
N LEU A 118 6.87 13.39 -5.08
CA LEU A 118 6.39 14.39 -4.13
C LEU A 118 7.06 15.76 -4.38
N GLN A 119 8.32 15.78 -4.82
CA GLN A 119 9.00 17.02 -5.23
C GLN A 119 8.32 17.62 -6.47
N ASP A 120 8.05 16.81 -7.51
CA ASP A 120 7.37 17.26 -8.73
C ASP A 120 5.98 17.84 -8.46
N LEU A 121 5.27 17.27 -7.48
CA LEU A 121 3.96 17.74 -7.05
C LEU A 121 4.02 18.97 -6.13
N GLY A 122 5.22 19.45 -5.77
CA GLY A 122 5.41 20.57 -4.84
C GLY A 122 4.99 20.26 -3.41
N GLN A 123 4.86 18.98 -3.05
CA GLN A 123 4.44 18.54 -1.71
C GLN A 123 5.60 18.44 -0.73
N VAL A 124 6.83 18.35 -1.22
CA VAL A 124 8.06 18.46 -0.42
C VAL A 124 9.05 19.40 -1.10
N THR A 125 9.79 20.16 -0.31
CA THR A 125 10.91 20.96 -0.80
C THR A 125 12.11 20.07 -1.15
N GLU A 126 13.08 20.62 -1.88
CA GLU A 126 14.36 19.96 -2.13
C GLU A 126 15.09 19.57 -0.83
N SER A 127 15.07 20.46 0.18
CA SER A 127 15.68 20.18 1.48
C SER A 127 14.98 19.07 2.26
N GLN A 128 13.64 19.01 2.23
CA GLN A 128 12.87 17.92 2.84
C GLN A 128 13.15 16.59 2.14
N ALA A 129 13.16 16.61 0.81
CA ALA A 129 13.46 15.43 0.01
C ALA A 129 14.88 14.88 0.27
N ALA A 130 15.88 15.76 0.37
CA ALA A 130 17.23 15.37 0.75
C ALA A 130 17.28 14.77 2.15
N ALA A 131 16.58 15.37 3.13
CA ALA A 131 16.53 14.88 4.49
C ALA A 131 15.86 13.49 4.60
N ILE A 132 14.79 13.24 3.84
CA ILE A 132 14.13 11.93 3.78
C ILE A 132 15.07 10.87 3.23
N ARG A 133 15.73 11.15 2.09
CA ARG A 133 16.69 10.23 1.46
C ARG A 133 17.86 9.93 2.39
N GLN A 134 18.46 10.95 2.99
CA GLN A 134 19.57 10.79 3.91
C GLN A 134 19.15 9.96 5.13
N SER A 135 18.00 10.26 5.71
CA SER A 135 17.53 9.53 6.87
C SER A 135 17.28 8.05 6.59
N PHE A 136 16.78 7.71 5.40
CA PHE A 136 16.62 6.31 5.02
C PHE A 136 17.97 5.62 4.79
N ALA A 137 18.93 6.30 4.17
CA ALA A 137 20.29 5.80 4.00
C ALA A 137 20.99 5.54 5.35
N ASP A 138 20.81 6.43 6.33
CA ASP A 138 21.35 6.27 7.69
C ASP A 138 20.76 5.05 8.40
N VAL A 139 19.46 4.81 8.22
CA VAL A 139 18.78 3.60 8.71
C VAL A 139 19.37 2.36 8.05
N GLU A 140 19.48 2.36 6.72
CA GLU A 140 19.98 1.23 5.94
C GLU A 140 21.43 0.86 6.29
N ALA A 141 22.27 1.85 6.58
CA ALA A 141 23.65 1.66 7.00
C ALA A 141 23.79 1.15 8.46
N SER A 142 22.71 1.17 9.25
CA SER A 142 22.75 0.73 10.63
C SER A 142 22.92 -0.79 10.75
N PRO A 143 23.78 -1.30 11.64
CA PRO A 143 23.84 -2.73 11.92
C PRO A 143 22.56 -3.27 12.58
N TYR A 144 21.70 -2.39 13.07
CA TYR A 144 20.41 -2.71 13.68
C TYR A 144 19.21 -2.42 12.75
N ALA A 145 19.48 -2.22 11.46
CA ALA A 145 18.47 -1.90 10.47
C ALA A 145 17.35 -2.96 10.44
N LEU A 146 16.13 -2.51 10.70
CA LEU A 146 14.90 -3.28 10.48
C LEU A 146 13.87 -2.39 9.80
N MET A 147 13.01 -2.99 8.99
CA MET A 147 11.84 -2.33 8.41
C MET A 147 10.62 -3.20 8.61
N VAL A 148 9.52 -2.58 9.02
CA VAL A 148 8.18 -3.16 8.97
C VAL A 148 7.53 -2.66 7.69
N THR A 149 7.06 -3.55 6.83
CA THR A 149 6.38 -3.15 5.58
C THR A 149 4.99 -2.58 5.86
N PRO A 150 4.41 -1.78 4.94
CA PRO A 150 2.97 -1.53 4.94
C PRO A 150 2.18 -2.83 5.11
N ILE A 151 1.08 -2.82 5.84
CA ILE A 151 0.26 -4.02 6.00
C ILE A 151 -0.65 -4.16 4.79
N VAL A 152 -0.50 -5.27 4.07
CA VAL A 152 -1.35 -5.66 2.95
C VAL A 152 -2.37 -6.69 3.42
N LEU A 153 -3.59 -6.65 2.90
CA LEU A 153 -4.58 -7.69 3.09
C LEU A 153 -4.77 -8.45 1.78
N GLU A 154 -4.54 -9.77 1.82
CA GLU A 154 -5.06 -10.67 0.81
C GLU A 154 -6.54 -10.91 1.08
N ILE A 155 -7.38 -10.69 0.07
CA ILE A 155 -8.81 -11.00 0.10
C ILE A 155 -9.10 -12.00 -1.00
N ILE A 156 -9.63 -13.17 -0.65
CA ILE A 156 -10.17 -14.13 -1.63
C ILE A 156 -11.69 -14.09 -1.53
N ALA A 157 -12.35 -13.73 -2.62
CA ALA A 157 -13.80 -13.60 -2.69
C ALA A 157 -14.38 -14.39 -3.89
N ILE A 158 -15.52 -15.04 -3.70
CA ILE A 158 -16.21 -15.80 -4.75
C ILE A 158 -17.47 -15.05 -5.17
N ARG A 159 -17.64 -14.85 -6.48
CA ARG A 159 -18.87 -14.30 -7.04
C ARG A 159 -20.00 -15.32 -6.87
N ARG A 160 -20.97 -15.03 -5.99
CA ARG A 160 -22.27 -15.73 -5.97
C ARG A 160 -23.12 -15.31 -7.17
#